data_AF-A0AA39MJY9-F1
#
_entry.id   AF-A0AA39MJY9-F1
#
_cell.length_a   1.000
_cell.length_b   1.000
_cell.length_c   1.000
_cell.angle_alpha   90.00
_cell.angle_beta   90.00
_cell.angle_gamma   90.00
#
_symmetry.space_group_name_H-M   'P 1'
#
loop_
_entity.id
_entity.type
_entity.pdbx_description
1 polymer ?
#
loop_
_entity_poly.entity_id
_entity_poly.type
_entity_poly.pdbx_seq_one_letter_code
_entity_poly.pdbx_strand_id
1 'polypeptide(L)'
;MSMALKRVKNKKIAANNEEKGLRFEAHKAAPSPSNSPISSLESLITTENGHVPPPGPPPPPTPPSHMAALLAKLSPNSIKDLLLNRKRPNDTETHEEAEERRKRKYSRQGELTRQPGDSRHLNEFHPVLVKAVDEGNIYLPLHLFTSGNLTIISSRGFSLPDKKVYLANGTSVRILDVDNSIFGKEAEMTEVQWRDAFPRYIEFMRKLGGDIWAERWESHFKFFYDIVNLSLVFQAVLRACIHLRKDYHAQFLAAGSGFAFTEEYYTATLEKTKGDIRDEKERERDARDREREASWASKKGGSFSSGRQLSKAPC
;
A
#
# COMPACT_ATOMS: atom_id res chain seq x y z
N MET A 1 6.38 -11.74 34.79
CA MET A 1 7.40 -12.67 34.24
C MET A 1 8.72 -12.39 34.95
N SER A 2 9.27 -13.36 35.70
CA SER A 2 10.42 -13.15 36.61
C SER A 2 11.71 -12.75 35.86
N MET A 3 12.49 -11.82 36.44
CA MET A 3 13.77 -11.33 35.91
C MET A 3 14.78 -12.45 35.64
N ALA A 4 14.70 -13.56 36.37
CA ALA A 4 15.53 -14.75 36.16
C ALA A 4 15.26 -15.41 34.79
N LEU A 5 13.98 -15.50 34.38
CA LEU A 5 13.59 -16.08 33.09
C LEU A 5 14.05 -15.24 31.89
N LYS A 6 14.09 -13.91 32.03
CA LYS A 6 14.64 -13.01 30.99
C LYS A 6 16.14 -13.20 30.81
N ARG A 7 16.89 -13.36 31.90
CA ARG A 7 18.34 -13.60 31.85
C ARG A 7 18.69 -14.94 31.18
N VAL A 8 17.91 -16.00 31.45
CA VAL A 8 18.09 -17.31 30.80
C VAL A 8 17.80 -17.25 29.30
N LYS A 9 16.71 -16.57 28.89
CA LYS A 9 16.39 -16.38 27.46
C LYS A 9 17.46 -15.58 26.73
N ASN A 10 17.97 -14.51 27.33
CA ASN A 10 19.02 -13.69 26.71
C ASN A 10 20.34 -14.46 26.56
N LYS A 11 20.71 -15.30 27.53
CA LYS A 11 21.87 -16.20 27.39
C LYS A 11 21.70 -17.21 26.25
N LYS A 12 20.51 -17.76 26.07
CA LYS A 12 20.21 -18.71 24.98
C LYS A 12 20.26 -18.04 23.60
N ILE A 13 19.84 -16.78 23.50
CA ILE A 13 19.91 -16.00 22.26
C ILE A 13 21.37 -15.66 21.91
N ALA A 14 22.18 -15.27 22.91
CA ALA A 14 23.59 -14.97 22.71
C ALA A 14 24.36 -16.19 22.15
N ALA A 15 24.17 -17.38 22.74
CA ALA A 15 24.81 -18.61 22.27
C ALA A 15 24.42 -19.00 20.84
N ASN A 16 23.15 -18.82 20.47
CA ASN A 16 22.67 -19.14 19.11
C ASN A 16 23.18 -18.15 18.05
N ASN A 17 23.41 -16.89 18.45
CA ASN A 17 23.99 -15.89 17.55
C ASN A 17 25.50 -16.13 17.32
N GLU A 18 26.21 -16.60 18.35
CA GLU A 18 27.62 -16.98 18.27
C GLU A 18 27.81 -18.21 17.35
N GLU A 19 26.96 -19.22 17.48
CA GLU A 19 26.98 -20.41 16.59
C GLU A 19 26.71 -20.03 15.12
N LYS A 20 25.78 -19.10 14.87
CA LYS A 20 25.52 -18.59 13.51
C LYS A 20 26.70 -17.80 12.94
N GLY A 21 27.39 -17.02 13.77
CA GLY A 21 28.61 -16.32 13.39
C GLY A 21 29.71 -17.28 12.95
N LEU A 22 29.95 -18.34 13.73
CA LEU A 22 30.96 -19.37 13.42
C LEU A 22 30.63 -20.14 12.12
N ARG A 23 29.35 -20.46 11.87
CA ARG A 23 28.93 -21.10 10.62
C ARG A 23 29.11 -20.19 9.41
N PHE A 24 28.89 -18.89 9.56
CA PHE A 24 29.09 -17.90 8.50
C PHE A 24 30.58 -17.71 8.19
N GLU A 25 31.45 -17.68 9.20
CA GLU A 25 32.90 -17.60 9.00
C GLU A 25 33.49 -18.88 8.40
N ALA A 26 32.99 -20.06 8.80
CA ALA A 26 33.39 -21.33 8.19
C ALA A 26 33.03 -21.40 6.69
N HIS A 27 31.88 -20.86 6.29
CA HIS A 27 31.48 -20.77 4.88
C HIS A 27 32.31 -19.78 4.06
N LYS A 28 32.91 -18.78 4.72
CA LYS A 28 33.75 -17.75 4.09
C LYS A 28 35.21 -18.21 3.95
N ALA A 29 35.68 -19.11 4.83
CA ALA A 29 37.05 -19.62 4.85
C ALA A 29 37.29 -20.77 3.85
N ALA A 30 36.25 -21.43 3.32
CA ALA A 30 36.38 -22.50 2.33
C ALA A 30 35.21 -22.49 1.31
N PRO A 31 35.29 -21.71 0.23
CA PRO A 31 34.36 -21.88 -0.89
C PRO A 31 34.73 -23.18 -1.62
N SER A 32 34.04 -24.27 -1.34
CA SER A 32 34.21 -25.52 -2.07
C SER A 32 33.80 -25.32 -3.53
N PRO A 33 34.65 -25.66 -4.52
CA PRO A 33 34.22 -25.77 -5.91
C PRO A 33 33.67 -27.19 -6.18
N SER A 34 32.92 -27.35 -7.28
CA SER A 34 32.47 -28.62 -7.90
C SER A 34 31.02 -29.06 -7.66
N ASN A 35 30.17 -28.73 -8.64
CA ASN A 35 29.40 -29.64 -9.50
C ASN A 35 28.53 -30.78 -8.90
N SER A 36 27.22 -30.60 -9.18
CA SER A 36 26.23 -31.61 -9.62
C SER A 36 25.62 -32.57 -8.58
N PRO A 37 24.42 -33.17 -8.77
CA PRO A 37 23.64 -33.27 -10.02
C PRO A 37 22.14 -32.95 -9.94
N ILE A 38 21.59 -32.74 -11.14
CA ILE A 38 20.23 -33.02 -11.60
C ILE A 38 19.55 -34.15 -10.81
N SER A 39 18.39 -33.87 -10.21
CA SER A 39 17.49 -34.90 -9.68
C SER A 39 16.59 -35.41 -10.81
N SER A 40 17.09 -36.42 -11.51
CA SER A 40 16.32 -37.24 -12.45
C SER A 40 15.27 -38.07 -11.69
N LEU A 41 14.03 -38.02 -12.18
CA LEU A 41 13.19 -39.18 -12.50
C LEU A 41 13.59 -40.51 -11.84
N GLU A 42 12.90 -40.91 -10.76
CA GLU A 42 12.41 -42.27 -10.52
C GLU A 42 11.72 -42.36 -9.15
N SER A 43 10.40 -42.53 -9.16
CA SER A 43 9.71 -43.25 -8.09
C SER A 43 8.74 -44.23 -8.72
N LEU A 44 9.24 -45.46 -8.79
CA LEU A 44 8.58 -46.74 -8.60
C LEU A 44 7.08 -46.78 -8.90
N ILE A 45 6.77 -47.32 -10.08
CA ILE A 45 5.56 -48.08 -10.32
C ILE A 45 5.92 -49.55 -10.12
N THR A 46 5.28 -50.20 -9.15
CA THR A 46 4.91 -51.63 -9.23
C THR A 46 3.96 -51.98 -8.10
N THR A 47 2.66 -52.00 -8.39
CA THR A 47 1.75 -53.06 -7.93
C THR A 47 0.75 -53.36 -9.04
N GLU A 48 0.79 -54.62 -9.40
CA GLU A 48 -0.10 -55.49 -10.16
C GLU A 48 -1.63 -55.28 -9.98
N ASN A 49 -2.34 -55.71 -11.03
CA ASN A 49 -3.78 -56.02 -11.18
C ASN A 49 -4.77 -54.90 -11.53
N GLY A 50 -5.48 -55.17 -12.64
CA GLY A 50 -6.44 -54.26 -13.26
C GLY A 50 -7.85 -54.31 -12.69
N HIS A 51 -8.69 -53.54 -13.39
CA HIS A 51 -10.15 -53.54 -13.45
C HIS A 51 -10.87 -52.28 -12.87
N VAL A 52 -11.37 -51.48 -13.83
CA VAL A 52 -12.51 -50.53 -13.88
C VAL A 52 -12.51 -49.27 -12.97
N PRO A 53 -12.58 -48.04 -13.55
CA PRO A 53 -12.86 -46.81 -12.79
C PRO A 53 -14.36 -46.63 -12.49
N PRO A 54 -14.74 -46.04 -11.35
CA PRO A 54 -16.14 -45.79 -10.95
C PRO A 54 -16.80 -44.64 -11.73
N PRO A 55 -18.15 -44.56 -11.80
CA PRO A 55 -18.87 -43.51 -12.53
C PRO A 55 -18.63 -42.13 -11.91
N GLY A 56 -18.41 -41.12 -12.76
CA GLY A 56 -18.18 -39.73 -12.36
C GLY A 56 -19.44 -39.01 -11.81
N PRO A 57 -19.25 -37.90 -11.07
CA PRO A 57 -20.33 -37.14 -10.43
C PRO A 57 -21.20 -36.37 -11.45
N PRO A 58 -22.46 -36.04 -11.13
CA PRO A 58 -23.37 -35.33 -12.04
C PRO A 58 -22.95 -33.86 -12.26
N PRO A 59 -23.31 -33.25 -13.40
CA PRO A 59 -22.95 -31.86 -13.73
C PRO A 59 -23.65 -30.82 -12.83
N PRO A 60 -23.03 -29.64 -12.62
CA PRO A 60 -23.56 -28.59 -11.75
C PRO A 60 -24.79 -27.86 -12.35
N PRO A 61 -25.65 -27.25 -11.51
CA PRO A 61 -26.86 -26.57 -11.96
C PRO A 61 -26.55 -25.26 -12.69
N THR A 62 -27.36 -24.95 -13.71
CA THR A 62 -27.31 -23.71 -14.50
C THR A 62 -27.54 -22.46 -13.65
N PRO A 63 -26.86 -21.33 -13.93
CA PRO A 63 -27.01 -20.10 -13.16
C PRO A 63 -28.37 -19.41 -13.41
N PRO A 64 -28.91 -18.66 -12.43
CA PRO A 64 -30.26 -18.09 -12.50
C PRO A 64 -30.35 -16.92 -13.47
N SER A 65 -31.53 -16.77 -14.08
CA SER A 65 -31.93 -15.83 -15.15
C SER A 65 -31.71 -14.33 -14.87
N HIS A 66 -31.21 -13.96 -13.70
CA HIS A 66 -31.04 -12.56 -13.28
C HIS A 66 -29.80 -11.88 -13.91
N MET A 67 -28.80 -12.64 -14.35
CA MET A 67 -27.62 -12.10 -15.04
C MET A 67 -27.91 -11.72 -16.50
N ALA A 68 -28.90 -12.35 -17.13
CA ALA A 68 -29.29 -12.06 -18.51
C ALA A 68 -29.99 -10.69 -18.64
N ALA A 69 -30.74 -10.27 -17.61
CA ALA A 69 -31.42 -8.98 -17.59
C ALA A 69 -30.48 -7.77 -17.40
N LEU A 70 -29.33 -7.97 -16.73
CA LEU A 70 -28.32 -6.92 -16.53
C LEU A 70 -27.54 -6.62 -17.82
N LEU A 71 -27.33 -7.62 -18.67
CA LEU A 71 -26.63 -7.45 -19.96
C LEU A 71 -27.51 -6.76 -21.02
N ALA A 72 -28.84 -6.82 -20.89
CA ALA A 72 -29.78 -6.21 -21.84
C ALA A 72 -29.87 -4.67 -21.75
N LYS A 73 -29.29 -4.03 -20.72
CA LYS A 73 -29.32 -2.57 -20.53
C LYS A 73 -28.14 -1.82 -21.17
N LEU A 74 -27.22 -2.52 -21.82
CA LEU A 74 -26.11 -1.92 -22.56
C LEU A 74 -26.44 -1.89 -24.06
N SER A 75 -26.85 -0.71 -24.55
CA SER A 75 -26.95 -0.27 -25.97
C SER A 75 -27.37 -1.30 -27.05
N PRO A 76 -28.48 -1.07 -27.79
CA PRO A 76 -29.00 -2.01 -28.81
C PRO A 76 -28.03 -2.37 -29.94
N ASN A 77 -26.98 -1.57 -30.17
CA ASN A 77 -26.02 -1.80 -31.24
C ASN A 77 -24.82 -2.66 -30.84
N SER A 78 -24.61 -2.97 -29.55
CA SER A 78 -23.51 -3.85 -29.10
C SER A 78 -23.85 -5.34 -29.15
N ILE A 79 -25.13 -5.71 -29.27
CA ILE A 79 -25.60 -7.10 -29.21
C ILE A 79 -25.59 -7.78 -30.60
N LYS A 80 -25.64 -7.02 -31.70
CA LYS A 80 -25.59 -7.57 -33.05
C LYS A 80 -24.25 -8.27 -33.34
N ASP A 81 -23.13 -7.75 -32.81
CA ASP A 81 -21.82 -8.39 -32.95
C ASP A 81 -21.64 -9.63 -32.05
N LEU A 82 -22.38 -9.73 -30.94
CA LEU A 82 -22.33 -10.89 -30.05
C LEU A 82 -23.24 -12.05 -30.52
N LEU A 83 -24.27 -11.77 -31.32
CA LEU A 83 -25.21 -12.79 -31.81
C LEU A 83 -24.87 -13.36 -33.19
N LEU A 84 -24.06 -12.67 -34.00
CA LEU A 84 -23.73 -13.12 -35.36
C LEU A 84 -22.60 -14.17 -35.45
N ASN A 85 -21.88 -14.43 -34.36
CA ASN A 85 -20.76 -15.39 -34.38
C ASN A 85 -20.98 -16.69 -33.59
N ARG A 86 -22.21 -16.98 -33.15
CA ARG A 86 -22.50 -18.27 -32.50
C ARG A 86 -22.89 -19.34 -33.52
N LYS A 87 -21.93 -19.74 -34.37
CA LYS A 87 -21.95 -21.11 -34.90
C LYS A 87 -21.79 -22.04 -33.70
N ARG A 88 -22.82 -22.85 -33.41
CA ARG A 88 -22.70 -23.95 -32.44
C ARG A 88 -21.52 -24.82 -32.88
N PRO A 89 -20.52 -25.10 -32.03
CA PRO A 89 -19.55 -26.13 -32.36
C PRO A 89 -20.31 -27.46 -32.39
N ASN A 90 -20.17 -28.20 -33.48
CA ASN A 90 -20.51 -29.61 -33.51
C ASN A 90 -19.65 -30.30 -32.45
N ASP A 91 -20.28 -30.96 -31.48
CA ASP A 91 -19.58 -31.77 -30.48
C ASP A 91 -19.06 -33.05 -31.13
N THR A 92 -17.95 -32.93 -31.87
CA THR A 92 -17.03 -34.02 -32.18
C THR A 92 -15.71 -33.40 -32.65
N GLU A 93 -15.06 -32.64 -31.76
CA GLU A 93 -13.66 -32.24 -31.98
C GLU A 93 -12.84 -33.53 -32.04
N THR A 94 -12.28 -33.82 -33.21
CA THR A 94 -11.44 -35.00 -33.38
C THR A 94 -10.18 -34.86 -32.52
N HIS A 95 -9.57 -35.99 -32.11
CA HIS A 95 -8.30 -35.95 -31.37
C HIS A 95 -7.24 -35.11 -32.10
N GLU A 96 -7.26 -35.15 -33.44
CA GLU A 96 -6.37 -34.41 -34.31
C GLU A 96 -6.62 -32.89 -34.28
N GLU A 97 -7.89 -32.43 -34.28
CA GLU A 97 -8.22 -31.00 -34.08
C GLU A 97 -7.85 -30.49 -32.69
N ALA A 98 -8.07 -31.29 -31.65
CA ALA A 98 -7.68 -30.95 -30.29
C ALA A 98 -6.15 -30.89 -30.11
N GLU A 99 -5.42 -31.68 -30.89
CA GLU A 99 -3.95 -31.68 -30.93
C GLU A 99 -3.40 -30.50 -31.74
N GLU A 100 -4.00 -30.18 -32.89
CA GLU A 100 -3.74 -28.98 -33.68
C GLU A 100 -4.00 -27.69 -32.88
N ARG A 101 -5.11 -27.64 -32.13
CA ARG A 101 -5.44 -26.52 -31.24
C ARG A 101 -4.44 -26.39 -30.09
N ARG A 102 -3.97 -27.51 -29.53
CA ARG A 102 -2.86 -27.50 -28.55
C ARG A 102 -1.56 -27.01 -29.20
N LYS A 103 -1.21 -27.51 -30.37
CA LYS A 103 -0.02 -27.08 -31.13
C LYS A 103 -0.05 -25.59 -31.46
N ARG A 104 -1.21 -25.03 -31.82
CA ARG A 104 -1.38 -23.56 -32.01
C ARG A 104 -1.28 -22.79 -30.70
N LYS A 105 -1.86 -23.29 -29.60
CA LYS A 105 -1.81 -22.63 -28.29
C LYS A 105 -0.39 -22.57 -27.70
N TYR A 106 0.45 -23.54 -28.03
CA TYR A 106 1.86 -23.61 -27.65
C TYR A 106 2.80 -23.33 -28.84
N SER A 107 2.27 -22.76 -29.93
CA SER A 107 3.07 -22.35 -31.08
C SER A 107 3.79 -21.06 -30.75
N ARG A 108 5.06 -20.95 -31.15
CA ARG A 108 5.82 -19.70 -31.09
C ARG A 108 5.29 -18.63 -32.03
N GLN A 109 4.41 -18.97 -32.97
CA GLN A 109 3.77 -18.00 -33.86
C GLN A 109 2.77 -17.16 -33.07
N GLY A 110 3.19 -15.93 -32.73
CA GLY A 110 2.44 -15.01 -31.88
C GLY A 110 3.09 -14.75 -30.51
N GLU A 111 4.21 -15.40 -30.19
CA GLU A 111 5.02 -15.01 -29.05
C GLU A 111 5.58 -13.60 -29.26
N LEU A 112 5.15 -12.67 -28.42
CA LEU A 112 5.71 -11.32 -28.37
C LEU A 112 7.06 -11.40 -27.64
N THR A 113 8.15 -11.12 -28.35
CA THR A 113 9.47 -10.95 -27.74
C THR A 113 9.42 -9.79 -26.75
N ARG A 114 9.37 -10.06 -25.45
CA ARG A 114 9.56 -9.04 -24.42
C ARG A 114 11.05 -8.74 -24.28
N GLN A 115 11.42 -7.50 -24.57
CA GLN A 115 12.69 -6.97 -24.06
C GLN A 115 12.55 -6.73 -22.55
N PRO A 116 13.57 -7.01 -21.72
CA PRO A 116 13.63 -6.45 -20.38
C PRO A 116 13.53 -4.92 -20.49
N GLY A 117 12.42 -4.34 -20.01
CA GLY A 117 12.13 -2.91 -20.15
C GLY A 117 11.21 -2.51 -21.31
N ASP A 118 10.46 -3.42 -21.93
CA ASP A 118 9.48 -3.08 -22.99
C ASP A 118 8.23 -2.38 -22.38
N SER A 119 8.25 -1.04 -22.36
CA SER A 119 7.28 -0.13 -21.71
C SER A 119 5.99 0.12 -22.51
N ARG A 120 5.41 -0.90 -23.15
CA ARG A 120 4.13 -0.74 -23.88
C ARG A 120 2.89 -0.62 -22.97
N HIS A 121 3.09 -0.54 -21.66
CA HIS A 121 2.07 -0.22 -20.69
C HIS A 121 2.11 1.28 -20.38
N LEU A 122 1.42 2.10 -21.16
CA LEU A 122 1.09 3.48 -20.74
C LEU A 122 0.13 3.52 -19.51
N ASN A 123 0.06 2.46 -18.70
CA ASN A 123 -0.73 2.32 -17.48
C ASN A 123 0.10 1.62 -16.37
N GLU A 124 1.34 2.06 -16.12
CA GLU A 124 2.13 1.51 -14.99
C GLU A 124 1.55 1.89 -13.62
N PHE A 125 0.74 2.96 -13.55
CA PHE A 125 -0.10 3.28 -12.41
C PHE A 125 -1.56 2.91 -12.69
N HIS A 126 -2.24 2.36 -11.67
CA HIS A 126 -3.62 1.91 -11.84
C HIS A 126 -4.54 3.09 -12.24
N PRO A 127 -5.48 2.92 -13.19
CA PRO A 127 -6.34 3.99 -13.70
C PRO A 127 -7.14 4.77 -12.64
N VAL A 128 -7.36 4.19 -11.47
CA VAL A 128 -8.06 4.86 -10.36
C VAL A 128 -7.29 6.05 -9.79
N LEU A 129 -5.96 6.02 -9.84
CA LEU A 129 -5.12 7.17 -9.45
C LEU A 129 -5.18 8.29 -10.48
N VAL A 130 -5.14 7.93 -11.76
CA VAL A 130 -5.29 8.88 -12.87
C VAL A 130 -6.65 9.56 -12.81
N LYS A 131 -7.73 8.77 -12.66
CA LYS A 131 -9.10 9.27 -12.50
C LYS A 131 -9.24 10.26 -11.33
N ALA A 132 -8.58 9.98 -10.21
CA ALA A 132 -8.63 10.85 -9.04
C ALA A 132 -8.04 12.24 -9.31
N VAL A 133 -7.00 12.34 -10.15
CA VAL A 133 -6.43 13.62 -10.57
C VAL A 133 -7.28 14.27 -11.65
N ASP A 134 -7.49 13.57 -12.77
CA ASP A 134 -8.05 14.16 -14.00
C ASP A 134 -9.52 14.54 -13.85
N GLU A 135 -10.31 13.66 -13.21
CA GLU A 135 -11.75 13.89 -13.05
C GLU A 135 -12.07 14.46 -11.68
N GLY A 136 -11.31 14.07 -10.65
CA GLY A 136 -11.58 14.42 -9.26
C GLY A 136 -11.00 15.76 -8.81
N ASN A 137 -9.94 16.26 -9.46
CA ASN A 137 -9.18 17.43 -9.02
C ASN A 137 -8.78 17.37 -7.53
N ILE A 138 -8.59 16.17 -6.98
CA ILE A 138 -8.26 16.01 -5.57
C ILE A 138 -6.75 16.08 -5.35
N TYR A 139 -6.38 16.57 -4.17
CA TYR A 139 -5.03 16.39 -3.64
C TYR A 139 -4.76 14.89 -3.50
N LEU A 140 -3.69 14.40 -4.13
CA LEU A 140 -3.22 13.03 -3.95
C LEU A 140 -2.20 12.95 -2.81
N PRO A 141 -2.54 12.26 -1.70
CA PRO A 141 -1.60 12.06 -0.61
C PRO A 141 -0.41 11.19 -1.03
N LEU A 142 0.78 11.53 -0.51
CA LEU A 142 2.02 10.82 -0.81
C LEU A 142 1.99 9.35 -0.33
N HIS A 143 1.31 9.06 0.77
CA HIS A 143 1.27 7.70 1.33
C HIS A 143 0.67 6.67 0.36
N LEU A 144 -0.16 7.07 -0.59
CA LEU A 144 -0.68 6.20 -1.65
C LEU A 144 0.42 5.60 -2.53
N PHE A 145 1.57 6.27 -2.63
CA PHE A 145 2.70 5.90 -3.48
C PHE A 145 3.74 5.03 -2.78
N THR A 146 3.49 4.63 -1.54
CA THR A 146 4.26 3.56 -0.90
C THR A 146 4.08 2.26 -1.69
N SER A 147 5.11 1.41 -1.74
CA SER A 147 5.07 0.12 -2.43
C SER A 147 3.89 -0.74 -1.96
N GLY A 148 3.61 -0.72 -0.64
CA GLY A 148 2.47 -1.42 -0.05
C GLY A 148 1.13 -0.92 -0.60
N ASN A 149 0.90 0.40 -0.59
CA ASN A 149 -0.36 0.95 -1.05
C ASN A 149 -0.53 0.84 -2.56
N LEU A 150 0.54 1.00 -3.36
CA LEU A 150 0.48 0.75 -4.79
C LEU A 150 0.18 -0.72 -5.11
N THR A 151 0.66 -1.68 -4.32
CA THR A 151 0.31 -3.09 -4.49
C THR A 151 -1.18 -3.34 -4.22
N ILE A 152 -1.74 -2.70 -3.20
CA ILE A 152 -3.18 -2.74 -2.89
C ILE A 152 -3.99 -2.16 -4.06
N ILE A 153 -3.59 -0.98 -4.54
CA ILE A 153 -4.24 -0.28 -5.65
C ILE A 153 -4.17 -1.10 -6.94
N SER A 154 -3.01 -1.68 -7.27
CA SER A 154 -2.84 -2.47 -8.48
C SER A 154 -3.62 -3.80 -8.44
N SER A 155 -3.76 -4.41 -7.26
CA SER A 155 -4.45 -5.70 -7.12
C SER A 155 -5.97 -5.58 -6.98
N ARG A 156 -6.47 -4.48 -6.43
CA ARG A 156 -7.89 -4.33 -6.05
C ARG A 156 -8.50 -3.00 -6.49
N GLY A 157 -7.85 -2.22 -7.34
CA GLY A 157 -8.18 -0.81 -7.60
C GLY A 157 -9.67 -0.52 -7.81
N PHE A 158 -10.35 -1.28 -8.67
CA PHE A 158 -11.79 -1.07 -8.95
C PHE A 158 -12.75 -1.56 -7.85
N SER A 159 -12.27 -2.36 -6.90
CA SER A 159 -13.05 -2.81 -5.73
C SER A 159 -12.72 -2.05 -4.46
N LEU A 160 -11.80 -1.09 -4.51
CA LEU A 160 -11.48 -0.22 -3.38
C LEU A 160 -12.63 0.78 -3.14
N PRO A 161 -12.81 1.22 -1.88
CA PRO A 161 -13.82 2.21 -1.54
C PRO A 161 -13.68 3.49 -2.38
N ASP A 162 -14.81 3.97 -2.88
CA ASP A 162 -14.92 5.20 -3.64
C ASP A 162 -15.67 6.28 -2.84
N LYS A 163 -15.37 7.54 -3.14
CA LYS A 163 -16.13 8.68 -2.63
C LYS A 163 -16.64 9.55 -3.77
N LYS A 164 -17.84 10.10 -3.57
CA LYS A 164 -18.45 11.04 -4.50
C LYS A 164 -17.87 12.44 -4.24
N VAL A 165 -17.26 13.04 -5.25
CA VAL A 165 -16.73 14.41 -5.23
C VAL A 165 -17.58 15.27 -6.16
N TYR A 166 -17.92 16.47 -5.70
CA TYR A 166 -18.65 17.47 -6.47
C TYR A 166 -17.66 18.43 -7.13
N LEU A 167 -17.82 18.63 -8.43
CA LEU A 167 -16.98 19.51 -9.24
C LEU A 167 -17.60 20.91 -9.31
N ALA A 168 -16.78 21.91 -9.65
CA ALA A 168 -17.21 23.30 -9.74
C ALA A 168 -18.34 23.53 -10.77
N ASN A 169 -18.44 22.67 -11.78
CA ASN A 169 -19.51 22.70 -12.80
C ASN A 169 -20.85 22.08 -12.30
N GLY A 170 -20.95 21.69 -11.03
CA GLY A 170 -22.14 21.07 -10.45
C GLY A 170 -22.29 19.56 -10.72
N THR A 171 -21.43 18.98 -11.55
CA THR A 171 -21.40 17.52 -11.78
C THR A 171 -20.68 16.81 -10.63
N SER A 172 -20.80 15.48 -10.58
CA SER A 172 -20.11 14.70 -9.55
C SER A 172 -19.45 13.48 -10.14
N VAL A 173 -18.27 13.15 -9.64
CA VAL A 173 -17.51 11.96 -10.00
C VAL A 173 -17.29 11.07 -8.78
N ARG A 174 -17.22 9.76 -9.01
CA ARG A 174 -16.78 8.77 -8.01
C ARG A 174 -15.31 8.45 -8.23
N ILE A 175 -14.47 8.74 -7.25
CA ILE A 175 -13.02 8.51 -7.28
C ILE A 175 -12.59 7.69 -6.06
N LEU A 176 -11.35 7.18 -6.08
CA LEU A 176 -10.77 6.47 -4.95
C LEU A 176 -10.89 7.28 -3.65
N ASP A 177 -11.37 6.64 -2.58
CA ASP A 177 -11.36 7.23 -1.25
C ASP A 177 -9.93 7.19 -0.67
N VAL A 178 -9.17 8.25 -0.95
CA VAL A 178 -7.77 8.39 -0.53
C VAL A 178 -7.59 8.51 0.99
N ASP A 179 -8.66 8.76 1.74
CA ASP A 179 -8.65 8.86 3.21
C ASP A 179 -9.05 7.53 3.87
N ASN A 180 -9.26 6.48 3.07
CA ASN A 180 -9.66 5.19 3.58
C ASN A 180 -8.56 4.57 4.45
N SER A 181 -8.96 4.06 5.62
CA SER A 181 -8.04 3.46 6.60
C SER A 181 -7.14 2.33 6.06
N ILE A 182 -7.51 1.68 4.95
CA ILE A 182 -6.67 0.66 4.29
C ILE A 182 -5.30 1.19 3.88
N PHE A 183 -5.18 2.50 3.60
CA PHE A 183 -3.93 3.13 3.17
C PHE A 183 -3.11 3.70 4.33
N GLY A 184 -3.66 3.72 5.55
CA GLY A 184 -3.09 4.47 6.68
C GLY A 184 -3.29 5.98 6.53
N LYS A 185 -2.52 6.78 7.27
CA LYS A 185 -2.58 8.24 7.20
C LYS A 185 -1.25 8.83 6.76
N GLU A 186 -1.31 9.85 5.92
CA GLU A 186 -0.11 10.57 5.45
C GLU A 186 0.71 11.18 6.59
N ALA A 187 0.03 11.75 7.58
CA ALA A 187 0.67 12.37 8.74
C ALA A 187 1.38 11.35 9.67
N GLU A 188 1.09 10.07 9.50
CA GLU A 188 1.65 8.97 10.32
C GLU A 188 2.74 8.20 9.55
N MET A 189 3.10 8.63 8.34
CA MET A 189 4.18 8.00 7.58
C MET A 189 5.49 8.01 8.36
N THR A 190 6.25 6.91 8.26
CA THR A 190 7.63 6.83 8.73
C THR A 190 8.60 7.42 7.70
N GLU A 191 9.83 7.74 8.11
CA GLU A 191 10.87 8.21 7.19
C GLU A 191 11.13 7.19 6.06
N VAL A 192 11.12 5.90 6.40
CA VAL A 192 11.31 4.82 5.41
C VAL A 192 10.19 4.81 4.39
N GLN A 193 8.92 4.93 4.83
CA GLN A 193 7.79 5.00 3.91
C GLN A 193 7.81 6.28 3.05
N TRP A 194 8.25 7.41 3.61
CA TRP A 194 8.38 8.65 2.86
C TRP A 194 9.46 8.53 1.77
N ARG A 195 10.63 7.97 2.11
CA ARG A 195 11.71 7.68 1.16
C ARG A 195 11.31 6.67 0.08
N ASP A 196 10.47 5.70 0.44
CA ASP A 196 9.90 4.73 -0.48
C ASP A 196 8.89 5.40 -1.44
N ALA A 197 8.05 6.31 -0.94
CA ALA A 197 6.93 6.86 -1.70
C ALA A 197 7.31 7.94 -2.71
N PHE A 198 8.19 8.88 -2.35
CA PHE A 198 8.43 10.06 -3.20
C PHE A 198 8.98 9.77 -4.60
N PRO A 199 9.87 8.78 -4.83
CA PRO A 199 10.34 8.48 -6.18
C PRO A 199 9.20 8.06 -7.11
N ARG A 200 8.25 7.26 -6.59
CA ARG A 200 7.08 6.80 -7.36
C ARG A 200 6.07 7.91 -7.58
N TYR A 201 5.93 8.82 -6.62
CA TYR A 201 5.12 10.02 -6.79
C TYR A 201 5.68 10.91 -7.92
N ILE A 202 7.00 11.14 -7.95
CA ILE A 202 7.66 11.90 -9.04
C ILE A 202 7.42 11.21 -10.38
N GLU A 203 7.58 9.89 -10.44
CA GLU A 203 7.37 9.13 -11.67
C GLU A 203 5.91 9.21 -12.15
N PHE A 204 4.95 9.16 -11.24
CA PHE A 204 3.55 9.36 -11.57
C PHE A 204 3.29 10.77 -12.13
N MET A 205 3.87 11.79 -11.50
CA MET A 205 3.76 13.17 -11.99
C MET A 205 4.45 13.37 -13.34
N ARG A 206 5.57 12.69 -13.59
CA ARG A 206 6.23 12.65 -14.91
C ARG A 206 5.29 12.11 -15.98
N LYS A 207 4.55 11.04 -15.67
CA LYS A 207 3.59 10.44 -16.63
C LYS A 207 2.37 11.31 -16.89
N LEU A 208 1.91 12.08 -15.89
CA LEU A 208 0.77 12.98 -16.05
C LEU A 208 1.13 14.29 -16.76
N GLY A 209 2.26 14.90 -16.39
CA GLY A 209 2.60 16.27 -16.82
C GLY A 209 3.89 16.41 -17.63
N GLY A 210 4.66 15.34 -17.79
CA GLY A 210 5.99 15.38 -18.42
C GLY A 210 7.12 15.81 -17.48
N ASP A 211 8.31 15.98 -18.04
CA ASP A 211 9.55 16.15 -17.26
C ASP A 211 9.58 17.44 -16.44
N ILE A 212 8.99 18.54 -16.93
CA ILE A 212 8.91 19.81 -16.20
C ILE A 212 8.21 19.63 -14.83
N TRP A 213 7.19 18.77 -14.78
CA TRP A 213 6.50 18.45 -13.53
C TRP A 213 7.35 17.54 -12.63
N ALA A 214 8.05 16.58 -13.23
CA ALA A 214 8.95 15.70 -12.50
C ALA A 214 10.09 16.48 -11.83
N GLU A 215 10.77 17.34 -12.56
CA GLU A 215 11.89 18.17 -12.06
C GLU A 215 11.47 19.07 -10.88
N ARG A 216 10.24 19.60 -10.93
CA ARG A 216 9.69 20.40 -9.83
C ARG A 216 9.52 19.57 -8.56
N TRP A 217 8.95 18.37 -8.69
CA TRP A 217 8.77 17.48 -7.56
C TRP A 217 10.11 16.91 -7.06
N GLU A 218 11.05 16.62 -7.96
CA GLU A 218 12.44 16.27 -7.60
C GLU A 218 13.08 17.35 -6.75
N SER A 219 12.98 18.62 -7.16
CA SER A 219 13.49 19.77 -6.40
C SER A 219 12.83 19.88 -5.02
N HIS A 220 11.50 19.72 -4.95
CA HIS A 220 10.74 19.70 -3.69
C HIS A 220 11.23 18.62 -2.72
N PHE A 221 11.34 17.37 -3.18
CA PHE A 221 11.75 16.27 -2.31
C PHE A 221 13.24 16.32 -1.98
N LYS A 222 14.08 16.77 -2.91
CA LYS A 222 15.53 16.94 -2.70
C LYS A 222 15.83 17.93 -1.58
N PHE A 223 15.14 19.07 -1.53
CA PHE A 223 15.28 20.03 -0.44
C PHE A 223 15.15 19.36 0.94
N PHE A 224 14.13 18.51 1.12
CA PHE A 224 13.92 17.80 2.38
C PHE A 224 14.88 16.65 2.60
N TYR A 225 15.24 15.93 1.53
CA TYR A 225 16.14 14.78 1.57
C TYR A 225 17.55 15.18 2.02
N ASP A 226 18.01 16.37 1.62
CA ASP A 226 19.35 16.88 1.88
C ASP A 226 19.50 17.49 3.30
N ILE A 227 18.43 17.48 4.12
CA ILE A 227 18.48 17.96 5.51
C ILE A 227 19.39 17.06 6.36
N VAL A 228 20.38 17.68 6.99
CA VAL A 228 21.28 17.02 7.93
C VAL A 228 20.50 16.47 9.13
N ASN A 229 20.77 15.23 9.50
CA ASN A 229 20.08 14.51 10.57
C ASN A 229 18.54 14.45 10.38
N LEU A 230 18.08 14.21 9.14
CA LEU A 230 16.65 14.13 8.79
C LEU A 230 15.83 13.37 9.84
N SER A 231 16.30 12.21 10.31
CA SER A 231 15.57 11.38 11.28
C SER A 231 15.20 12.10 12.58
N LEU A 232 16.01 13.07 13.04
CA LEU A 232 15.72 13.85 14.25
C LEU A 232 14.59 14.87 14.05
N VAL A 233 14.44 15.36 12.81
CA VAL A 233 13.48 16.41 12.45
C VAL A 233 12.39 15.89 11.51
N PHE A 234 12.33 14.59 11.26
CA PHE A 234 11.51 14.00 10.21
C PHE A 234 10.02 14.33 10.36
N GLN A 235 9.51 14.38 11.60
CA GLN A 235 8.12 14.77 11.84
C GLN A 235 7.82 16.21 11.39
N ALA A 236 8.77 17.14 11.58
CA ALA A 236 8.64 18.50 11.07
C ALA A 236 8.72 18.52 9.55
N VAL A 237 9.64 17.75 8.98
CA VAL A 237 9.77 17.60 7.52
C VAL A 237 8.49 17.05 6.90
N LEU A 238 7.93 15.98 7.45
CA LEU A 238 6.70 15.37 6.93
C LEU A 238 5.53 16.36 6.96
N ARG A 239 5.32 17.05 8.09
CA ARG A 239 4.27 18.08 8.21
C ARG A 239 4.45 19.24 7.23
N ALA A 240 5.67 19.77 7.12
CA ALA A 240 5.99 20.84 6.16
C ALA A 240 5.80 20.39 4.71
N CYS A 241 6.25 19.18 4.38
CA CYS A 241 6.15 18.56 3.06
C CYS A 241 4.68 18.35 2.66
N ILE A 242 3.82 17.86 3.57
CA ILE A 242 2.36 17.76 3.35
C ILE A 242 1.75 19.14 3.14
N HIS A 243 2.10 20.12 3.98
CA HIS A 243 1.58 21.48 3.88
C HIS A 243 1.89 22.10 2.51
N LEU A 244 3.14 22.05 2.08
CA LEU A 244 3.58 22.63 0.81
C LEU A 244 2.96 21.94 -0.40
N ARG A 245 2.78 20.62 -0.38
CA ARG A 245 2.06 19.93 -1.47
C ARG A 245 0.58 20.33 -1.52
N LYS A 246 -0.08 20.45 -0.36
CA LYS A 246 -1.48 20.90 -0.29
C LYS A 246 -1.64 22.34 -0.74
N ASP A 247 -0.73 23.22 -0.35
CA ASP A 247 -0.73 24.62 -0.77
C ASP A 247 -0.50 24.73 -2.28
N TYR A 248 0.44 23.94 -2.82
CA TYR A 248 0.68 23.87 -4.26
C TYR A 248 -0.58 23.43 -5.02
N HIS A 249 -1.26 22.38 -4.55
CA HIS A 249 -2.52 21.91 -5.14
C HIS A 249 -3.61 22.97 -5.08
N ALA A 250 -3.76 23.64 -3.94
CA ALA A 250 -4.77 24.69 -3.78
C ALA A 250 -4.53 25.88 -4.72
N GLN A 251 -3.27 26.33 -4.86
CA GLN A 251 -2.91 27.39 -5.79
C GLN A 251 -3.13 26.98 -7.26
N PHE A 252 -2.78 25.73 -7.60
CA PHE A 252 -3.04 25.20 -8.93
C PHE A 252 -4.53 25.21 -9.28
N LEU A 253 -5.41 24.83 -8.34
CA LEU A 253 -6.87 24.89 -8.54
C LEU A 253 -7.38 26.34 -8.64
N ALA A 254 -6.82 27.29 -7.90
CA ALA A 254 -7.29 28.66 -7.87
C ALA A 254 -6.81 29.50 -9.07
N ALA A 255 -5.55 29.33 -9.48
CA ALA A 255 -4.89 30.19 -10.46
C ALA A 255 -4.52 29.47 -11.77
N GLY A 256 -4.84 28.17 -11.91
CA GLY A 256 -4.44 27.35 -13.05
C GLY A 256 -2.93 27.09 -13.14
N SER A 257 -2.17 27.54 -12.14
CA SER A 257 -0.72 27.43 -12.06
C SER A 257 -0.30 27.26 -10.60
N GLY A 258 0.63 26.36 -10.35
CA GLY A 258 1.28 26.25 -9.04
C GLY A 258 2.44 27.22 -8.90
N PHE A 259 3.03 27.29 -7.72
CA PHE A 259 4.18 28.16 -7.45
C PHE A 259 5.53 27.46 -7.67
N ALA A 260 6.56 28.24 -7.97
CA ALA A 260 7.94 27.77 -8.04
C ALA A 260 8.50 27.57 -6.62
N PHE A 261 9.37 26.56 -6.46
CA PHE A 261 10.12 26.39 -5.24
C PHE A 261 11.01 27.62 -4.99
N THR A 262 10.88 28.22 -3.81
CA THR A 262 11.87 29.18 -3.29
C THR A 262 12.41 28.62 -1.98
N GLU A 263 13.73 28.65 -1.82
CA GLU A 263 14.40 28.11 -0.65
C GLU A 263 13.95 28.82 0.62
N GLU A 264 13.71 30.13 0.54
CA GLU A 264 13.25 30.96 1.64
C GLU A 264 11.87 30.52 2.13
N TYR A 265 10.93 30.25 1.22
CA TYR A 265 9.57 29.84 1.58
C TYR A 265 9.56 28.45 2.23
N TYR A 266 10.35 27.52 1.69
CA TYR A 266 10.46 26.17 2.23
C TYR A 266 11.14 26.16 3.60
N THR A 267 12.22 26.93 3.74
CA THR A 267 12.94 27.09 5.01
C THR A 267 12.05 27.72 6.07
N ALA A 268 11.35 28.81 5.74
CA ALA A 268 10.41 29.45 6.66
C ALA A 268 9.28 28.50 7.09
N THR A 269 8.73 27.73 6.16
CA THR A 269 7.69 26.74 6.44
C THR A 269 8.20 25.63 7.36
N LEU A 270 9.41 25.12 7.11
CA LEU A 270 10.03 24.10 7.93
C LEU A 270 10.33 24.61 9.35
N GLU A 271 10.92 25.80 9.49
CA GLU A 271 11.23 26.40 10.79
C GLU A 271 9.97 26.67 11.60
N LYS A 272 8.91 27.19 10.95
CA LYS A 272 7.60 27.33 11.58
C LYS A 272 7.09 25.98 12.09
N THR A 273 7.15 24.94 11.26
CA THR A 273 6.67 23.60 11.63
C THR A 273 7.47 22.99 12.78
N LYS A 274 8.80 23.21 12.83
CA LYS A 274 9.64 22.81 13.97
C LYS A 274 9.20 23.52 15.25
N GLY A 275 8.88 24.82 15.16
CA GLY A 275 8.33 25.61 16.26
C GLY A 275 7.00 25.03 16.76
N ASP A 276 6.04 24.83 15.85
CA ASP A 276 4.72 24.30 16.19
C ASP A 276 4.80 22.95 16.93
N ILE A 277 5.69 22.04 16.49
CA ILE A 277 5.91 20.74 17.14
C ILE A 277 6.52 20.89 18.53
N ARG A 278 7.47 21.82 18.71
CA ARG A 278 8.08 22.07 20.02
C ARG A 278 7.03 22.59 20.99
N ASP A 279 6.23 23.56 20.56
CA ASP A 279 5.19 24.18 21.37
C ASP A 279 4.06 23.17 21.69
N GLU A 280 3.74 22.26 20.78
CA GLU A 280 2.83 21.12 21.02
C GLU A 280 3.36 20.18 22.11
N LYS A 281 4.65 19.80 22.02
CA LYS A 281 5.30 18.94 23.03
C LYS A 281 5.38 19.59 24.41
N GLU A 282 5.56 20.91 24.46
CA GLU A 282 5.55 21.67 25.71
C GLU A 282 4.15 21.69 26.32
N ARG A 283 3.11 22.01 25.53
CA ARG A 283 1.71 21.95 25.99
C ARG A 283 1.31 20.56 26.49
N GLU A 284 1.74 19.50 25.82
CA GLU A 284 1.52 18.11 26.28
C GLU A 284 2.26 17.76 27.57
N ARG A 285 3.43 18.36 27.81
CA ARG A 285 4.17 18.19 29.06
C ARG A 285 3.43 18.88 30.20
N ASP A 286 3.06 20.14 30.00
CA ASP A 286 2.34 20.93 31.01
C ASP A 286 0.99 20.30 31.35
N ALA A 287 0.27 19.78 30.35
CA ALA A 287 -1.00 19.07 30.58
C ALA A 287 -0.81 17.83 31.46
N ARG A 288 0.23 17.03 31.21
CA ARG A 288 0.57 15.85 32.02
C ARG A 288 1.00 16.21 33.43
N ASP A 289 1.70 17.34 33.60
CA ASP A 289 2.11 17.80 34.92
C ASP A 289 0.91 18.30 35.74
N ARG A 290 -0.01 19.05 35.13
CA ARG A 290 -1.28 19.44 35.76
C ARG A 290 -2.14 18.24 36.13
N GLU A 291 -2.23 17.23 35.27
CA GLU A 291 -2.98 15.99 35.56
C GLU A 291 -2.36 15.22 36.74
N ARG A 292 -1.02 15.15 36.80
CA ARG A 292 -0.31 14.56 37.94
C ARG A 292 -0.59 15.33 39.23
N GLU A 293 -0.50 16.65 39.22
CA GLU A 293 -0.79 17.47 40.39
C GLU A 293 -2.24 17.30 40.87
N ALA A 294 -3.21 17.30 39.95
CA ALA A 294 -4.62 17.07 40.27
C ALA A 294 -4.85 15.67 40.88
N SER A 295 -4.21 14.63 40.34
CA SER A 295 -4.27 13.27 40.87
C SER A 295 -3.67 13.17 42.28
N TRP A 296 -2.53 13.83 42.52
CA TRP A 296 -1.90 13.89 43.85
C TRP A 296 -2.76 14.65 44.88
N ALA A 297 -3.38 15.77 44.48
CA ALA A 297 -4.27 16.54 45.34
C ALA A 297 -5.52 15.73 45.74
N SER A 298 -6.14 15.03 44.80
CA SER A 298 -7.28 14.15 45.04
C SER A 298 -6.95 13.00 46.02
N LYS A 299 -5.75 12.41 45.88
CA LYS A 299 -5.28 11.33 46.76
C LYS A 299 -4.99 11.80 48.20
N LYS A 300 -4.56 13.04 48.40
CA LYS A 300 -4.38 13.64 49.74
C LYS A 300 -5.71 14.03 50.39
N GLY A 301 -6.69 14.50 49.61
CA GLY A 301 -8.03 14.84 50.10
C GLY A 301 -8.85 13.63 50.58
N GLY A 302 -8.67 12.46 49.98
CA GLY A 302 -9.36 11.22 50.38
C GLY A 302 -8.84 10.56 51.67
N SER A 303 -7.70 11.01 52.23
CA SER A 303 -7.11 10.43 53.43
C SER A 303 -7.49 11.14 54.74
N PHE A 304 -8.24 12.24 54.69
CA PHE A 304 -8.53 13.07 55.87
C PHE A 304 -9.98 12.97 56.40
N SER A 305 -10.83 12.11 55.81
CA SER A 305 -12.25 11.98 56.18
C SER A 305 -12.62 10.70 56.95
N SER A 306 -11.68 10.02 57.61
CA SER A 306 -11.99 9.01 58.64
C SER A 306 -11.70 9.51 60.07
N GLY A 307 -12.08 10.76 60.33
CA GLY A 307 -12.05 11.35 61.68
C GLY A 307 -13.32 11.07 62.46
N ARG A 308 -13.28 10.03 63.30
CA ARG A 308 -13.88 9.97 64.66
C ARG A 308 -15.30 10.58 64.82
N GLN A 309 -16.33 9.74 64.74
CA GLN A 309 -17.58 9.98 65.48
C GLN A 309 -17.38 9.52 66.93
N LEU A 310 -17.25 10.49 67.84
CA LEU A 310 -17.36 10.31 69.29
C LEU A 310 -18.58 11.08 69.79
N SER A 311 -19.23 10.53 70.83
CA SER A 311 -20.44 11.01 71.55
C SER A 311 -21.77 10.47 71.00
N LYS A 312 -22.71 9.92 71.77
CA LYS A 312 -22.98 9.90 73.23
C LYS A 312 -23.88 8.68 73.55
N ALA A 313 -23.68 8.04 74.71
CA ALA A 313 -24.64 7.10 75.29
C ALA A 313 -25.63 7.86 76.19
N PRO A 314 -26.94 7.56 76.18
CA PRO A 314 -27.86 8.08 77.18
C PRO A 314 -28.00 7.12 78.37
N CYS A 315 -28.09 7.72 79.56
CA CYS A 315 -28.60 7.09 80.78
C CYS A 315 -30.10 6.83 80.69
#